data_AF-A0A7S0BJ60-F1
#
_entry.id   AF-A0A7S0BJ60-F1
#
_cell.length_a   1.000
_cell.length_b   1.000
_cell.length_c   1.000
_cell.angle_alpha   90.00
_cell.angle_beta   90.00
_cell.angle_gamma   90.00
#
_symmetry.space_group_name_H-M   'P 1'
#
loop_
_entity.id
_entity.type
_entity.pdbx_description
1 polymer ?
#
loop_
_entity_poly.entity_id
_entity_poly.type
_entity_poly.pdbx_seq_one_letter_code
_entity_poly.pdbx_strand_id
1 'polypeptide(L)'
;SHEAMENPGRYTERDDPVTIGRNFAERSFTIGVGGPVGSGKTKLVLELCKHLRSKYSLAVVTNDIFTKEDAEFLVRNQALPEHRILAVETGGCPHAAVREDISPNIVACESLSL
;
A
#
# COMPACT_ATOMS: atom_id res chain seq x y z
N SER A 1 0.50 -23.86 -5.99
CA SER A 1 0.47 -24.50 -4.67
C SER A 1 0.85 -23.44 -3.66
N HIS A 2 0.01 -23.15 -2.66
CA HIS A 2 0.33 -22.18 -1.62
C HIS A 2 1.20 -22.89 -0.58
N GLU A 3 2.48 -22.56 -0.48
CA GLU A 3 3.30 -23.04 0.63
C GLU A 3 2.78 -22.41 1.92
N ALA A 4 2.33 -23.26 2.85
CA ALA A 4 2.02 -22.84 4.20
C ALA A 4 3.36 -22.48 4.87
N MET A 5 3.60 -21.19 5.07
CA MET A 5 4.79 -20.72 5.78
C MET A 5 4.59 -20.93 7.29
N GLU A 6 5.54 -21.58 7.97
CA GLU A 6 5.49 -21.82 9.42
C GLU A 6 5.78 -20.54 10.25
N ASN A 7 6.35 -19.51 9.62
CA ASN A 7 6.71 -18.26 10.24
C ASN A 7 6.54 -17.08 9.25
N PRO A 8 6.45 -15.82 9.72
CA PRO A 8 6.27 -14.64 8.84
C PRO A 8 7.50 -14.27 7.98
N GLY A 9 8.60 -15.04 8.07
CA GLY A 9 9.89 -14.77 7.46
C GLY A 9 10.72 -13.75 8.25
N ARG A 10 12.05 -13.79 8.10
CA ARG A 10 12.96 -12.75 8.62
C ARG A 10 13.47 -11.88 7.47
N TYR A 11 13.56 -10.57 7.73
CA TYR A 11 14.04 -9.61 6.72
C TYR A 11 15.46 -9.96 6.24
N THR A 12 16.33 -10.39 7.15
CA THR A 12 17.73 -10.77 6.87
C THR A 12 17.87 -12.05 6.05
N GLU A 13 16.79 -12.81 5.90
CA GLU A 13 16.76 -14.09 5.18
C GLU A 13 16.09 -13.95 3.80
N ARG A 14 15.75 -12.71 3.38
CA ARG A 14 15.19 -12.44 2.06
C ARG A 14 16.30 -12.30 1.02
N ASP A 15 16.03 -12.78 -0.19
CA ASP A 15 16.89 -12.51 -1.34
C ASP A 15 17.06 -11.00 -1.56
N ASP A 16 18.25 -10.60 -2.00
CA ASP A 16 18.52 -9.22 -2.36
C ASP A 16 17.56 -8.77 -3.47
N PRO A 17 17.01 -7.54 -3.38
CA PRO A 17 16.14 -7.03 -4.43
C PRO A 17 16.92 -6.91 -5.73
N VAL A 18 16.32 -7.33 -6.85
CA VAL A 18 16.88 -7.09 -8.18
C VAL A 18 16.96 -5.58 -8.43
N THR A 19 18.18 -5.03 -8.41
CA THR A 19 18.45 -3.59 -8.60
C THR A 19 18.92 -3.25 -10.02
N ILE A 20 19.45 -4.24 -10.75
CA ILE A 20 19.95 -4.05 -12.11
C ILE A 20 18.81 -3.62 -13.04
N GLY A 21 18.96 -2.45 -13.66
CA GLY A 21 17.98 -1.90 -14.61
C GLY A 21 16.78 -1.20 -13.95
N ARG A 22 16.72 -1.05 -12.63
CA ARG A 22 15.65 -0.27 -11.97
C ARG A 22 15.96 1.22 -12.00
N ASN A 23 15.08 1.99 -12.63
CA ASN A 23 15.08 3.44 -12.52
C ASN A 23 14.11 3.89 -11.41
N PHE A 24 14.66 4.33 -10.27
CA PHE A 24 13.85 4.80 -9.13
C PHE A 24 13.17 6.15 -9.38
N ALA A 25 13.50 6.85 -10.46
CA ALA A 25 12.80 8.06 -10.90
C ALA A 25 11.59 7.77 -11.79
N GLU A 26 11.53 6.60 -12.44
CA GLU A 26 10.38 6.20 -13.27
C GLU A 26 9.17 5.78 -12.46
N ARG A 27 9.40 5.32 -11.21
CA ARG A 27 8.32 4.87 -10.33
C ARG A 27 8.68 5.05 -8.86
N SER A 28 7.73 5.61 -8.11
CA SER A 28 7.80 5.71 -6.65
C SER A 28 8.04 4.35 -5.99
N PHE A 29 8.83 4.33 -4.92
CA PHE A 29 9.04 3.13 -4.12
C PHE A 29 7.74 2.75 -3.40
N THR A 30 7.14 1.60 -3.76
CA THR A 30 5.85 1.16 -3.22
C THR A 30 5.99 0.08 -2.15
N ILE A 31 5.30 0.25 -1.02
CA ILE A 31 5.25 -0.72 0.08
C ILE A 31 3.80 -1.21 0.23
N GLY A 32 3.58 -2.52 0.08
CA GLY A 32 2.27 -3.14 0.32
C GLY A 32 2.09 -3.50 1.81
N VAL A 33 0.98 -3.07 2.41
CA VAL A 33 0.61 -3.41 3.80
C VAL A 33 -0.56 -4.39 3.79
N GLY A 34 -0.26 -5.68 3.96
CA GLY A 34 -1.24 -6.77 3.99
C GLY A 34 -1.42 -7.38 5.38
N GLY A 35 -2.52 -8.10 5.59
CA GLY A 35 -2.84 -8.77 6.86
C GLY A 35 -4.34 -8.98 7.09
N PRO A 36 -4.74 -9.79 8.09
CA PRO A 36 -6.14 -10.10 8.40
C PRO A 36 -7.00 -8.85 8.66
N VAL A 37 -8.33 -9.00 8.53
CA VAL A 37 -9.28 -7.96 8.94
C VAL A 37 -9.10 -7.67 10.44
N GLY A 38 -9.09 -6.39 10.81
CA GLY A 38 -8.90 -5.96 12.21
C GLY A 38 -7.46 -5.98 12.73
N SER A 39 -6.45 -6.37 11.94
CA SER A 39 -5.04 -6.44 12.40
C SER A 39 -4.35 -5.08 12.56
N GLY A 40 -5.07 -3.96 12.36
CA GLY A 40 -4.53 -2.61 12.55
C GLY A 40 -3.76 -2.02 11.36
N LYS A 41 -3.91 -2.55 10.14
CA LYS A 41 -3.22 -2.07 8.92
C LYS A 41 -3.38 -0.56 8.71
N THR A 42 -4.61 -0.05 8.74
CA THR A 42 -4.94 1.36 8.52
C THR A 42 -4.32 2.25 9.61
N LYS A 43 -4.29 1.76 10.86
CA LYS A 43 -3.66 2.47 11.98
C LYS A 43 -2.13 2.50 11.83
N LEU A 44 -1.50 1.42 11.38
CA LEU A 44 -0.08 1.38 11.07
C LEU A 44 0.27 2.40 9.97
N VAL A 45 -0.50 2.42 8.87
CA VAL A 45 -0.31 3.38 7.78
C VAL A 45 -0.44 4.82 8.28
N LEU A 46 -1.45 5.12 9.10
CA LEU A 46 -1.63 6.44 9.71
C LEU A 46 -0.37 6.89 10.48
N GLU A 47 0.16 6.05 11.36
CA GLU A 47 1.33 6.39 12.15
C GLU A 47 2.57 6.55 11.28
N LEU A 48 2.79 5.68 10.29
CA LEU A 48 3.90 5.82 9.34
C LEU A 48 3.82 7.14 8.57
N CYS A 49 2.65 7.50 8.04
CA CYS A 49 2.45 8.79 7.37
C CYS A 49 2.82 9.95 8.28
N LYS A 50 2.33 9.97 9.53
CA LYS A 50 2.62 11.06 10.48
C LYS A 50 4.11 11.20 10.78
N HIS A 51 4.83 10.09 10.93
CA HIS A 51 6.26 10.10 11.24
C HIS A 51 7.16 10.43 10.04
N LEU A 52 6.71 10.13 8.81
CA LEU A 52 7.55 10.18 7.62
C LEU A 52 7.22 11.33 6.65
N ARG A 53 5.99 11.88 6.68
CA ARG A 53 5.53 12.90 5.72
C ARG A 53 6.33 14.20 5.71
N SER A 54 7.11 14.49 6.76
CA SER A 54 7.98 15.66 6.81
C SER A 54 9.33 15.44 6.12
N LYS A 55 9.69 14.17 5.87
CA LYS A 55 10.98 13.78 5.28
C LYS A 55 10.85 13.25 3.86
N TYR A 56 9.69 12.68 3.53
CA TYR A 56 9.45 12.02 2.26
C TYR A 56 8.15 12.52 1.63
N SER A 57 8.13 12.56 0.29
CA SER A 57 6.89 12.70 -0.46
C SER A 57 6.14 11.37 -0.42
N LEU A 58 4.99 11.35 0.24
CA LEU A 58 4.20 10.13 0.46
C LEU A 58 2.83 10.25 -0.18
N ALA A 59 2.30 9.11 -0.60
CA ALA A 59 0.92 8.94 -0.97
C ALA A 59 0.43 7.57 -0.48
N VAL A 60 -0.88 7.40 -0.32
CA VAL A 60 -1.51 6.15 0.12
C VAL A 60 -2.59 5.74 -0.87
N VAL A 61 -2.55 4.46 -1.25
CA VAL A 61 -3.64 3.81 -1.98
C VAL A 61 -4.28 2.78 -1.03
N THR A 62 -5.57 2.93 -0.73
CA THR A 62 -6.33 1.95 0.04
C THR A 62 -7.10 1.03 -0.90
N ASN A 63 -7.24 -0.23 -0.52
CA ASN A 63 -8.02 -1.22 -1.24
C ASN A 63 -9.27 -1.51 -0.40
N ASP A 64 -10.37 -0.85 -0.74
CA ASP A 64 -11.64 -1.01 -0.06
C ASP A 64 -12.59 -1.85 -0.93
N ILE A 65 -13.41 -2.71 -0.32
CA ILE A 65 -14.22 -3.69 -1.06
C ILE A 65 -15.46 -3.02 -1.68
N PHE A 66 -16.23 -2.28 -0.85
CA PHE A 66 -17.48 -1.63 -1.23
C PHE A 66 -17.69 -0.27 -0.56
N THR A 67 -16.69 0.22 0.17
CA THR A 67 -16.74 1.48 0.92
C THR A 67 -15.47 2.28 0.66
N LYS A 68 -15.30 3.44 1.30
CA LYS A 68 -14.04 4.23 1.27
C LYS A 68 -13.54 4.52 2.69
N GLU A 69 -13.90 3.65 3.62
CA GLU A 69 -13.73 3.89 5.06
C GLU A 69 -12.27 4.06 5.44
N ASP A 70 -11.36 3.27 4.86
CA ASP A 70 -9.93 3.39 5.16
C ASP A 70 -9.37 4.73 4.67
N ALA A 71 -9.70 5.15 3.44
CA ALA A 71 -9.28 6.45 2.92
C ALA A 71 -9.86 7.61 3.73
N GLU A 72 -11.16 7.60 4.02
CA GLU A 72 -11.84 8.61 4.83
C GLU A 72 -11.28 8.66 6.26
N PHE A 73 -10.94 7.51 6.84
CA PHE A 73 -10.28 7.44 8.15
C PHE A 73 -8.93 8.16 8.11
N LEU A 74 -8.10 7.91 7.08
CA LEU A 74 -6.79 8.54 6.95
C LEU A 74 -6.89 10.06 6.73
N VAL A 75 -7.83 10.51 5.91
CA VAL A 75 -8.11 11.94 5.68
C VAL A 75 -8.56 12.61 6.96
N ARG A 76 -9.57 12.05 7.67
CA ARG A 76 -10.08 12.59 8.94
C ARG A 76 -9.00 12.68 10.02
N ASN A 77 -8.09 11.72 10.06
CA ASN A 77 -6.98 11.69 11.01
C ASN A 77 -5.75 12.49 10.56
N GLN A 78 -5.87 13.22 9.45
CA GLN A 78 -4.83 14.06 8.87
C GLN A 78 -3.56 13.26 8.65
N ALA A 79 -3.63 12.07 8.03
CA ALA A 79 -2.44 11.29 7.67
C ALA A 79 -1.58 12.07 6.67
N LEU A 80 -2.19 12.49 5.57
CA LEU A 80 -1.63 13.27 4.47
C LEU A 80 -2.70 14.26 3.95
N PRO A 81 -2.34 15.23 3.09
CA PRO A 81 -3.33 15.99 2.32
C PRO A 81 -4.26 15.04 1.54
N GLU A 82 -5.53 15.39 1.41
CA GLU A 82 -6.55 14.51 0.80
C GLU A 82 -6.17 14.05 -0.61
N HIS A 83 -5.62 14.94 -1.45
CA HIS A 83 -5.17 14.60 -2.80
C HIS A 83 -4.01 13.59 -2.86
N ARG A 84 -3.42 13.22 -1.72
CA ARG A 84 -2.39 12.18 -1.60
C ARG A 84 -2.95 10.83 -1.14
N ILE A 85 -4.26 10.71 -0.95
CA ILE A 85 -4.93 9.49 -0.49
C ILE A 85 -5.97 9.10 -1.54
N LEU A 86 -5.81 7.93 -2.15
CA LEU A 86 -6.77 7.38 -3.12
C LEU A 86 -7.32 6.05 -2.62
N ALA A 87 -8.62 5.83 -2.84
CA ALA A 87 -9.26 4.53 -2.62
C ALA A 87 -9.47 3.83 -3.98
N VAL A 88 -9.04 2.58 -4.06
CA VAL A 88 -9.33 1.67 -5.16
C VAL A 88 -10.39 0.68 -4.70
N GLU A 89 -11.50 0.63 -5.43
CA GLU A 89 -12.57 -0.33 -5.17
C GLU A 89 -12.18 -1.68 -5.79
N THR A 90 -11.93 -2.68 -4.95
CA THR A 90 -11.43 -3.99 -5.39
C THR A 90 -12.52 -4.99 -5.77
N GLY A 91 -13.78 -4.66 -5.47
CA GLY A 91 -14.88 -5.62 -5.47
C GLY A 91 -14.69 -6.72 -4.41
N GLY A 92 -15.58 -7.73 -4.41
CA GLY A 92 -15.70 -8.74 -3.35
C GLY A 92 -14.50 -9.67 -3.10
N CYS A 93 -13.43 -9.60 -3.88
CA CYS A 93 -12.25 -10.47 -3.77
C CYS A 93 -10.95 -9.64 -3.58
N PRO A 94 -10.61 -9.21 -2.34
CA PRO A 94 -9.47 -8.34 -2.08
C PRO A 94 -8.13 -8.92 -2.54
N HIS A 95 -7.98 -10.24 -2.49
CA HIS A 95 -6.76 -10.92 -2.91
C HIS A 95 -6.50 -10.79 -4.41
N ALA A 96 -7.56 -10.72 -5.23
CA ALA A 96 -7.42 -10.58 -6.69
C ALA A 96 -6.81 -9.21 -7.03
N ALA A 97 -7.28 -8.14 -6.40
CA ALA A 97 -6.81 -6.77 -6.67
C ALA A 97 -5.34 -6.49 -6.31
N VAL A 98 -4.71 -7.39 -5.52
CA VAL A 98 -3.29 -7.27 -5.14
C VAL A 98 -2.41 -8.41 -5.65
N ARG A 99 -2.98 -9.41 -6.36
CA ARG A 99 -2.23 -10.56 -6.88
C ARG A 99 -2.57 -10.91 -8.33
N GLU A 100 -3.84 -10.94 -8.69
CA GLU A 100 -4.31 -11.43 -10.00
C GLU A 100 -4.47 -10.28 -11.00
N ASP A 101 -5.12 -9.18 -10.59
CA ASP A 101 -5.21 -7.95 -11.37
C ASP A 101 -4.81 -6.76 -10.50
N ILE A 102 -3.54 -6.36 -10.61
CA ILE A 102 -2.99 -5.22 -9.89
C ILE A 102 -3.12 -3.90 -10.66
N SER A 103 -3.66 -3.93 -11.88
CA SER A 103 -3.68 -2.78 -12.78
C SER A 103 -4.33 -1.54 -12.17
N PRO A 104 -5.47 -1.63 -11.44
CA PRO A 104 -6.07 -0.47 -10.78
C PRO A 104 -5.14 0.17 -9.74
N ASN A 105 -4.41 -0.64 -8.98
CA ASN A 105 -3.43 -0.18 -8.01
C ASN A 105 -2.24 0.51 -8.68
N ILE A 106 -1.77 -0.01 -9.82
CA ILE A 106 -0.67 0.60 -10.58
C ILE A 106 -1.08 1.98 -11.09
N VAL A 107 -2.24 2.09 -11.73
CA VAL A 107 -2.76 3.36 -12.26
C VAL A 107 -2.95 4.39 -11.15
N ALA A 108 -3.47 3.98 -9.98
CA ALA A 108 -3.58 4.86 -8.82
C ALA A 108 -2.21 5.33 -8.30
N CYS A 109 -1.19 4.46 -8.26
CA CYS A 109 0.15 4.87 -7.86
C CYS A 109 0.80 5.84 -8.87
N GLU A 110 0.57 5.64 -10.17
CA GLU A 110 1.10 6.52 -11.23
C GLU A 110 0.50 7.91 -11.17
N SER A 111 -0.82 8.03 -10.96
CA SER A 111 -1.50 9.34 -10.85
C SER A 111 -1.04 10.17 -9.64
N LEU A 112 -0.47 9.52 -8.61
CA LEU A 112 0.05 10.13 -7.39
C LEU A 112 1.55 10.47 -7.46
N SER A 113 2.24 9.98 -8.49
CA SER A 113 3.71 10.12 -8.66
C SER A 113 4.12 11.37 -9.46
N LEU A 114 3.15 12.11 -10.02
CA LEU A 114 3.32 13.40 -10.69
C LEU A 114 3.07 14.57 -9.72
#